data_AF-A0A8T5M008-F1
#
_entry.id   AF-A0A8T5M008-F1
#
_cell.length_a   1.000
_cell.length_b   1.000
_cell.length_c   1.000
_cell.angle_alpha   90.00
_cell.angle_beta   90.00
_cell.angle_gamma   90.00
#
_symmetry.space_group_name_H-M   'P 1'
#
loop_
_entity.id
_entity.type
_entity.pdbx_description
1 polymer ?
#
loop_
_entity_poly.entity_id
_entity_poly.type
_entity_poly.pdbx_seq_one_letter_code
_entity_poly.pdbx_strand_id
1 'polypeptide(L)'
;MQKVLLNVNESHDIHTMKSLYNHLASSDLEAQVGIFLHPRMRDSKTEQRFFSDVPVLEYEQSIDLVVNDFSDLNCPCIGLNNLEIDRSILRSIIEPTSLEEKSDLREKYGMQTTQPSVVIDYDCAHLMVGHVNALIKALYQDAHIYVIGSKYLFQTYKIKDQFHAGEQKVHLVLRNKQRDYYAMADLALNSSHLTGWFGRGPLFNFMEATEGAPLLMAREYGMKIFGFHELVEAGVIKQFEIRRGREGKLKEGSHTEAYFKAQGECGEQFLNCEGDITTLDIIDYARGFLESFKGNEEHVNSRAEFIRQAQSTYHPIILSHIRHRLGQNGKPENANLVIAENEWSTRLQHPDTKWRELDEQRAYDPRYAQYANQGVNRDVFVSIPYIPFGGSTDKLIAAGQDILVPAFRQNIDVMGAYTRREEDAKAEQERKDREWKEMERETMRRGEKMRGGCFLTTACVEHQGLPDDCNELETLREFRDCILLTNEDGRVMVREYYDLAPEIVKRIKRDPLKEEVFARIFRTIQIITQMIKLGEHKMATNKYKELVRILQVKYYAG
;
A
#
# COMPACT_ATOMS: atom_id res chain seq x y z
N MET A 1 -29.91 25.76 -15.47
CA MET A 1 -28.69 26.04 -14.69
C MET A 1 -27.63 25.09 -15.22
N GLN A 2 -26.49 25.62 -15.66
CA GLN A 2 -25.40 24.80 -16.20
C GLN A 2 -24.88 23.86 -15.11
N LYS A 3 -24.35 22.69 -15.48
CA LYS A 3 -23.85 21.67 -14.55
C LYS A 3 -22.35 21.46 -14.73
N VAL A 4 -21.61 21.64 -13.64
CA VAL A 4 -20.17 21.37 -13.56
C VAL A 4 -19.95 20.12 -12.74
N LEU A 5 -19.26 19.15 -13.33
CA LEU A 5 -18.92 17.88 -12.71
C LEU A 5 -17.45 17.86 -12.29
N LEU A 6 -17.18 17.77 -11.00
CA LEU A 6 -15.82 17.50 -10.52
C LEU A 6 -15.61 15.99 -10.48
N ASN A 7 -14.67 15.49 -11.29
CA ASN A 7 -14.41 14.07 -11.41
C ASN A 7 -13.37 13.61 -10.37
N VAL A 8 -13.74 12.63 -9.54
CA VAL A 8 -12.86 12.04 -8.53
C VAL A 8 -12.45 10.65 -9.01
N ASN A 9 -11.20 10.52 -9.47
CA ASN A 9 -10.66 9.30 -10.07
C ASN A 9 -10.02 8.36 -9.04
N GLU A 10 -9.30 8.94 -8.06
CA GLU A 10 -8.57 8.19 -7.03
C GLU A 10 -8.97 8.63 -5.62
N SER A 11 -8.73 7.76 -4.62
CA SER A 11 -9.02 8.04 -3.22
C SER A 11 -8.27 9.27 -2.68
N HIS A 12 -7.10 9.57 -3.26
CA HIS A 12 -6.27 10.70 -2.88
C HIS A 12 -6.81 12.04 -3.42
N ASP A 13 -7.68 12.04 -4.43
CA ASP A 13 -8.23 13.26 -5.02
C ASP A 13 -9.47 13.77 -4.28
N ILE A 14 -9.97 12.99 -3.33
CA ILE A 14 -11.21 13.27 -2.59
C ILE A 14 -11.17 14.62 -1.88
N HIS A 15 -10.09 14.90 -1.16
CA HIS A 15 -9.94 16.15 -0.41
C HIS A 15 -9.70 17.34 -1.34
N THR A 16 -8.94 17.11 -2.40
CA THR A 16 -8.69 18.07 -3.46
C THR A 16 -9.98 18.54 -4.12
N MET A 17 -10.79 17.61 -4.60
CA MET A 17 -12.05 17.92 -5.27
C MET A 17 -13.10 18.47 -4.29
N LYS A 18 -13.08 18.06 -3.02
CA LYS A 18 -13.92 18.67 -1.98
C LYS A 18 -13.55 20.13 -1.70
N SER A 19 -12.25 20.42 -1.57
CA SER A 19 -11.76 21.79 -1.37
C SER A 19 -12.18 22.69 -2.54
N LEU A 20 -11.99 22.21 -3.78
CA LEU A 20 -12.44 22.91 -4.97
C LEU A 20 -13.97 23.07 -4.99
N TYR A 21 -14.73 22.04 -4.65
CA TYR A 21 -16.19 22.13 -4.54
C TYR A 21 -16.62 23.23 -3.55
N ASN A 22 -16.06 23.25 -2.34
CA ASN A 22 -16.41 24.24 -1.32
C ASN A 22 -16.15 25.66 -1.83
N HIS A 23 -15.01 25.87 -2.51
CA HIS A 23 -14.69 27.16 -3.11
C HIS A 23 -15.70 27.54 -4.21
N LEU A 24 -16.01 26.63 -5.13
CA LEU A 24 -16.95 26.92 -6.23
C LEU A 24 -18.38 27.12 -5.71
N ALA A 25 -18.81 26.34 -4.72
CA ALA A 25 -20.14 26.45 -4.11
C ALA A 25 -20.35 27.75 -3.32
N SER A 26 -19.26 28.34 -2.82
CA SER A 26 -19.30 29.65 -2.13
C SER A 26 -19.03 30.84 -3.06
N SER A 27 -18.66 30.58 -4.31
CA SER A 27 -18.43 31.61 -5.32
C SER A 27 -19.73 32.09 -5.99
N ASP A 28 -19.64 33.17 -6.76
CA ASP A 28 -20.69 33.69 -7.64
C ASP A 28 -20.79 32.91 -8.97
N LEU A 29 -20.51 31.61 -8.96
CA LEU A 29 -20.64 30.74 -10.13
C LEU A 29 -22.12 30.43 -10.40
N GLU A 30 -22.61 30.84 -11.58
CA GLU A 30 -23.99 30.57 -12.02
C GLU A 30 -24.18 29.14 -12.56
N ALA A 31 -23.67 28.13 -11.85
CA ALA A 31 -23.75 26.73 -12.23
C ALA A 31 -23.98 25.81 -11.02
N GLN A 32 -24.65 24.68 -11.26
CA GLN A 32 -24.76 23.60 -10.28
C GLN A 32 -23.48 22.80 -10.33
N VAL A 33 -22.70 22.87 -9.25
CA VAL A 33 -21.50 22.05 -9.08
C VAL A 33 -21.87 20.77 -8.34
N GLY A 34 -21.33 19.65 -8.79
CA GLY A 34 -21.42 18.41 -8.07
C GLY A 34 -20.25 17.48 -8.39
N ILE A 35 -20.21 16.37 -7.68
CA ILE A 35 -19.09 15.43 -7.74
C ILE A 35 -19.53 14.13 -8.41
N PHE A 36 -18.64 13.60 -9.25
CA PHE A 36 -18.69 12.21 -9.69
C PHE A 36 -17.67 11.38 -8.93
N LEU A 37 -18.17 10.34 -8.25
CA LEU A 37 -17.31 9.31 -7.66
C LEU A 37 -17.16 8.14 -8.63
N HIS A 38 -15.92 7.82 -8.97
CA HIS A 38 -15.58 6.64 -9.74
C HIS A 38 -16.21 5.36 -9.10
N PRO A 39 -16.72 4.38 -9.89
CA PRO A 39 -17.41 3.20 -9.36
C PRO A 39 -16.62 2.43 -8.29
N ARG A 40 -15.28 2.32 -8.43
CA ARG A 40 -14.41 1.67 -7.42
C ARG A 40 -14.44 2.36 -6.05
N MET A 41 -14.84 3.64 -5.98
CA MET A 41 -14.99 4.41 -4.75
C MET A 41 -16.46 4.54 -4.29
N ARG A 42 -17.42 4.35 -5.19
CA ARG A 42 -18.86 4.42 -4.85
C ARG A 42 -19.26 3.43 -3.78
N ASP A 43 -18.68 2.23 -3.76
CA ASP A 43 -19.09 1.20 -2.80
C ASP A 43 -18.55 1.45 -1.37
N SER A 44 -17.70 2.47 -1.19
CA SER A 44 -17.13 2.76 0.11
C SER A 44 -17.98 3.74 0.92
N LYS A 45 -18.48 3.26 2.06
CA LYS A 45 -19.30 4.04 3.01
C LYS A 45 -18.56 5.25 3.57
N THR A 46 -17.24 5.23 3.63
CA THR A 46 -16.43 6.32 4.16
C THR A 46 -16.44 7.52 3.22
N GLU A 47 -16.21 7.29 1.95
CA GLU A 47 -16.17 8.28 0.87
C GLU A 47 -17.58 8.84 0.62
N GLN A 48 -18.61 7.99 0.61
CA GLN A 48 -20.00 8.45 0.55
C GLN A 48 -20.35 9.39 1.71
N ARG A 49 -19.89 9.08 2.93
CA ARG A 49 -20.12 9.95 4.10
C ARG A 49 -19.34 11.26 3.99
N PHE A 50 -18.12 11.23 3.46
CA PHE A 50 -17.28 12.41 3.27
C PHE A 50 -17.91 13.43 2.32
N PHE A 51 -18.63 12.96 1.29
CA PHE A 51 -19.36 13.80 0.34
C PHE A 51 -20.86 13.93 0.63
N SER A 52 -21.31 13.60 1.84
CA SER A 52 -22.75 13.56 2.17
C SER A 52 -23.47 14.91 2.04
N ASP A 53 -22.73 16.01 2.09
CA ASP A 53 -23.18 17.38 1.90
C ASP A 53 -22.98 17.91 0.46
N VAL A 54 -22.46 17.09 -0.45
CA VAL A 54 -22.19 17.45 -1.85
C VAL A 54 -23.19 16.78 -2.80
N PRO A 55 -23.79 17.52 -3.76
CA PRO A 55 -24.61 16.91 -4.80
C PRO A 55 -23.80 15.90 -5.62
N VAL A 56 -24.25 14.65 -5.64
CA VAL A 56 -23.71 13.61 -6.54
C VAL A 56 -24.37 13.77 -7.90
N LEU A 57 -23.56 13.98 -8.94
CA LEU A 57 -24.02 14.11 -10.32
C LEU A 57 -23.61 12.86 -11.10
N GLU A 58 -24.56 12.31 -11.84
CA GLU A 58 -24.34 11.14 -12.71
C GLU A 58 -24.00 11.60 -14.13
N TYR A 59 -23.09 10.90 -14.82
CA TYR A 59 -22.78 11.17 -16.24
C TYR A 59 -24.01 11.05 -17.17
N GLU A 60 -25.03 10.32 -16.74
CA GLU A 60 -26.30 10.17 -17.46
C GLU A 60 -27.14 11.46 -17.46
N GLN A 61 -26.78 12.44 -16.63
CA GLN A 61 -27.35 13.77 -16.65
C GLN A 61 -26.67 14.63 -17.73
N SER A 62 -27.36 15.66 -18.22
CA SER A 62 -26.75 16.66 -19.11
C SER A 62 -25.67 17.46 -18.36
N ILE A 63 -24.40 17.08 -18.51
CA ILE A 63 -23.25 17.77 -17.92
C ILE A 63 -22.67 18.76 -18.93
N ASP A 64 -22.49 20.02 -18.51
CA ASP A 64 -22.00 21.10 -19.38
C ASP A 64 -20.48 21.25 -19.36
N LEU A 65 -19.83 20.87 -18.25
CA LEU A 65 -18.38 20.89 -18.07
C LEU A 65 -17.94 19.80 -17.09
N VAL A 66 -16.86 19.09 -17.42
CA VAL A 66 -16.16 18.18 -16.51
C VAL A 66 -14.82 18.79 -16.10
N VAL A 67 -14.56 18.86 -14.80
CA VAL A 67 -13.27 19.26 -14.24
C VAL A 67 -12.53 18.00 -13.80
N ASN A 68 -11.33 17.81 -14.34
CA ASN A 68 -10.48 16.66 -14.10
C ASN A 68 -9.15 17.10 -13.50
N ASP A 69 -8.56 16.26 -12.66
CA ASP A 69 -7.16 16.37 -12.32
C ASP A 69 -6.29 15.93 -13.52
N PHE A 70 -5.15 16.57 -13.74
CA PHE A 70 -4.22 16.22 -14.81
C PHE A 70 -2.92 15.68 -14.22
N SER A 71 -2.60 14.45 -14.58
CA SER A 71 -1.32 13.77 -14.30
C SER A 71 -0.93 12.88 -15.48
N ASP A 72 0.26 12.30 -15.41
CA ASP A 72 0.80 11.28 -16.34
C ASP A 72 -0.10 10.04 -16.52
N LEU A 73 -1.06 9.84 -15.63
CA LEU A 73 -1.96 8.68 -15.63
C LEU A 73 -3.37 8.97 -16.18
N ASN A 74 -3.74 10.25 -16.41
CA ASN A 74 -5.13 10.57 -16.69
C ASN A 74 -5.48 10.57 -18.19
N CYS A 75 -6.62 9.95 -18.51
CA CYS A 75 -7.20 9.94 -19.84
C CYS A 75 -8.15 11.13 -19.99
N PRO A 76 -8.01 11.98 -21.03
CA PRO A 76 -9.03 12.98 -21.32
C PRO A 76 -10.37 12.29 -21.62
N CYS A 77 -11.49 12.82 -21.12
CA CYS A 77 -12.82 12.36 -21.52
C CYS A 77 -13.11 12.86 -22.94
N ILE A 78 -12.60 12.14 -23.95
CA ILE A 78 -12.71 12.50 -25.37
C ILE A 78 -14.19 12.68 -25.72
N GLY A 79 -14.53 13.87 -26.23
CA GLY A 79 -15.90 14.22 -26.67
C GLY A 79 -16.76 14.98 -25.66
N LEU A 80 -16.27 15.23 -24.44
CA LEU A 80 -16.92 16.12 -23.47
C LEU A 80 -16.19 17.47 -23.39
N ASN A 81 -16.89 18.50 -22.92
CA ASN A 81 -16.28 19.77 -22.55
C ASN A 81 -15.49 19.60 -21.24
N ASN A 82 -14.16 19.69 -21.29
CA ASN A 82 -13.28 19.39 -20.17
C ASN A 82 -12.43 20.60 -19.74
N LEU A 83 -12.17 20.67 -18.43
CA LEU A 83 -11.11 21.47 -17.82
C LEU A 83 -10.17 20.52 -17.07
N GLU A 84 -8.96 20.36 -17.55
CA GLU A 84 -7.91 19.51 -16.98
C GLU A 84 -6.92 20.39 -16.19
N ILE A 85 -6.77 20.14 -14.89
CA ILE A 85 -5.95 20.98 -14.01
C ILE A 85 -4.83 20.15 -13.42
N ASP A 86 -3.59 20.60 -13.58
CA ASP A 86 -2.40 19.96 -13.03
C ASP A 86 -2.59 19.58 -11.55
N ARG A 87 -2.38 18.29 -11.27
CA ARG A 87 -2.55 17.69 -9.95
C ARG A 87 -1.72 18.41 -8.87
N SER A 88 -0.55 18.96 -9.22
CA SER A 88 0.29 19.72 -8.28
C SER A 88 -0.35 21.05 -7.86
N ILE A 89 -1.04 21.73 -8.77
CA ILE A 89 -1.82 22.93 -8.48
C ILE A 89 -2.99 22.55 -7.56
N LEU A 90 -3.76 21.54 -7.96
CA LEU A 90 -4.93 21.11 -7.23
C LEU A 90 -4.60 20.64 -5.79
N ARG A 91 -3.49 19.92 -5.59
CA ARG A 91 -3.05 19.51 -4.25
C ARG A 91 -2.52 20.67 -3.40
N SER A 92 -2.06 21.75 -4.04
CA SER A 92 -1.58 22.97 -3.37
C SER A 92 -2.70 23.91 -2.94
N ILE A 93 -3.95 23.62 -3.25
CA ILE A 93 -5.12 24.42 -2.86
C ILE A 93 -6.07 23.68 -1.89
N ILE A 94 -5.64 22.52 -1.37
CA ILE A 94 -6.39 21.78 -0.35
C ILE A 94 -6.47 22.61 0.94
N GLU A 95 -7.66 22.76 1.52
CA GLU A 95 -7.82 23.38 2.84
C GLU A 95 -6.82 22.79 3.86
N PRO A 96 -5.97 23.64 4.48
CA PRO A 96 -4.91 23.17 5.35
C PRO A 96 -5.50 22.66 6.67
N THR A 97 -4.99 21.53 7.17
CA THR A 97 -5.38 21.05 8.50
C THR A 97 -4.93 22.03 9.59
N SER A 98 -5.87 22.45 10.43
CA SER A 98 -5.63 23.30 11.59
C SER A 98 -4.98 22.53 12.76
N LEU A 99 -4.40 23.27 13.72
CA LEU A 99 -3.86 22.67 14.94
C LEU A 99 -4.95 22.00 15.81
N GLU A 100 -6.17 22.56 15.80
CA GLU A 100 -7.32 21.99 16.49
C GLU A 100 -7.72 20.66 15.85
N GLU A 101 -7.89 20.61 14.53
CA GLU A 101 -8.18 19.35 13.81
C GLU A 101 -7.08 18.30 13.99
N LYS A 102 -5.81 18.72 14.04
CA LYS A 102 -4.70 17.80 14.38
C LYS A 102 -4.88 17.21 15.78
N SER A 103 -5.27 18.02 16.76
CA SER A 103 -5.54 17.57 18.13
C SER A 103 -6.73 16.60 18.17
N ASP A 104 -7.82 16.93 17.48
CA ASP A 104 -9.03 16.10 17.41
C ASP A 104 -8.77 14.75 16.74
N LEU A 105 -7.97 14.73 15.66
CA LEU A 105 -7.55 13.49 15.01
C LEU A 105 -6.72 12.64 15.97
N ARG A 106 -5.77 13.25 16.69
CA ARG A 106 -4.97 12.52 17.69
C ARG A 106 -5.84 11.92 18.78
N GLU A 107 -6.85 12.63 19.28
CA GLU A 107 -7.81 12.09 20.24
C GLU A 107 -8.62 10.94 19.62
N LYS A 108 -9.21 11.15 18.44
CA LYS A 108 -10.01 10.16 17.70
C LYS A 108 -9.27 8.84 17.48
N TYR A 109 -7.98 8.88 17.19
CA TYR A 109 -7.16 7.70 16.94
C TYR A 109 -6.36 7.23 18.16
N GLY A 110 -6.54 7.85 19.33
CA GLY A 110 -5.83 7.48 20.55
C GLY A 110 -4.32 7.74 20.49
N MET A 111 -3.86 8.71 19.68
CA MET A 111 -2.47 9.16 19.57
C MET A 111 -2.10 10.19 20.66
N GLN A 112 -2.58 10.01 21.89
CA GLN A 112 -2.20 10.83 23.04
C GLN A 112 -0.91 10.27 23.65
N THR A 113 0.22 10.60 23.04
CA THR A 113 1.54 10.13 23.46
C THR A 113 2.41 11.31 23.90
N THR A 114 3.22 11.12 24.94
CA THR A 114 4.21 12.11 25.39
C THR A 114 5.48 12.10 24.54
N GLN A 115 5.61 11.15 23.62
CA GLN A 115 6.71 11.04 22.66
C GLN A 115 6.27 11.52 21.26
N PRO A 116 7.21 11.94 20.41
CA PRO A 116 6.91 12.27 19.03
C PRO A 116 6.33 11.07 18.26
N SER A 117 5.56 11.35 17.21
CA SER A 117 5.00 10.38 16.27
C SER A 117 5.70 10.46 14.90
N VAL A 118 6.25 9.33 14.44
CA VAL A 118 6.87 9.20 13.12
C VAL A 118 5.95 8.40 12.22
N VAL A 119 5.58 8.99 11.09
CA VAL A 119 4.82 8.30 10.04
C VAL A 119 5.77 7.87 8.94
N ILE A 120 5.73 6.59 8.57
CA ILE A 120 6.50 6.01 7.49
C ILE A 120 5.53 5.52 6.42
N ASP A 121 5.53 6.16 5.26
CA ASP A 121 4.75 5.68 4.12
C ASP A 121 5.47 4.57 3.37
N TYR A 122 4.83 3.41 3.30
CA TYR A 122 5.37 2.19 2.76
C TYR A 122 4.71 1.86 1.40
N ASP A 123 5.34 2.38 0.33
CA ASP A 123 4.78 2.28 -1.01
C ASP A 123 5.21 1.00 -1.76
N CYS A 124 6.42 0.50 -1.53
CA CYS A 124 7.02 -0.51 -2.38
C CYS A 124 7.14 -1.93 -1.76
N ALA A 125 6.57 -2.91 -2.47
CA ALA A 125 6.70 -4.33 -2.19
C ALA A 125 8.16 -4.82 -2.33
N HIS A 126 8.47 -5.94 -1.67
CA HIS A 126 9.68 -6.78 -1.75
C HIS A 126 11.07 -6.18 -1.42
N LEU A 127 11.49 -5.04 -1.97
CA LEU A 127 12.89 -4.59 -1.85
C LEU A 127 13.21 -3.81 -0.57
N MET A 128 12.21 -3.17 0.05
CA MET A 128 12.46 -2.14 1.08
C MET A 128 12.16 -2.58 2.52
N VAL A 129 11.70 -3.81 2.73
CA VAL A 129 11.27 -4.32 4.04
C VAL A 129 12.40 -4.26 5.07
N GLY A 130 13.63 -4.62 4.67
CA GLY A 130 14.81 -4.56 5.54
C GLY A 130 15.10 -3.14 6.03
N HIS A 131 15.00 -2.16 5.13
CA HIS A 131 15.25 -0.75 5.41
C HIS A 131 14.19 -0.13 6.32
N VAL A 132 12.92 -0.40 6.03
CA VAL A 132 11.81 0.04 6.89
C VAL A 132 11.95 -0.55 8.29
N ASN A 133 12.33 -1.83 8.40
CA ASN A 133 12.59 -2.44 9.71
C ASN A 133 13.79 -1.80 10.43
N ALA A 134 14.84 -1.42 9.69
CA ALA A 134 15.99 -0.72 10.27
C ALA A 134 15.60 0.67 10.81
N LEU A 135 14.79 1.43 10.07
CA LEU A 135 14.21 2.69 10.55
C LEU A 135 13.38 2.48 11.82
N ILE A 136 12.47 1.50 11.80
CA ILE A 136 11.62 1.21 12.96
C ILE A 136 12.50 0.89 14.18
N LYS A 137 13.46 -0.02 14.03
CA LYS A 137 14.38 -0.42 15.12
C LYS A 137 15.28 0.71 15.61
N ALA A 138 15.61 1.68 14.77
CA ALA A 138 16.42 2.82 15.19
C ALA A 138 15.59 3.89 15.91
N LEU A 139 14.33 4.07 15.50
CA LEU A 139 13.49 5.19 15.96
C LEU A 139 12.51 4.80 17.09
N TYR A 140 12.23 3.52 17.34
CA TYR A 140 11.15 3.11 18.26
C TYR A 140 11.38 3.49 19.74
N GLN A 141 12.63 3.78 20.13
CA GLN A 141 12.94 4.29 21.46
C GLN A 141 12.60 5.78 21.57
N ASP A 142 12.74 6.50 20.46
CA ASP A 142 12.65 7.95 20.38
C ASP A 142 11.24 8.42 20.00
N ALA A 143 10.42 7.57 19.36
CA ALA A 143 9.09 7.93 18.85
C ALA A 143 8.09 6.76 18.79
N HIS A 144 6.79 7.09 18.76
CA HIS A 144 5.73 6.20 18.27
C HIS A 144 5.76 6.14 16.74
N ILE A 145 5.69 4.95 16.16
CA ILE A 145 5.89 4.73 14.74
C ILE A 145 4.61 4.20 14.10
N TYR A 146 4.17 4.86 13.04
CA TYR A 146 3.01 4.49 12.25
C TYR A 146 3.44 4.18 10.83
N VAL A 147 3.32 2.92 10.43
CA VAL A 147 3.70 2.45 9.09
C VAL A 147 2.45 2.34 8.25
N ILE A 148 2.34 3.18 7.21
CA ILE A 148 1.19 3.21 6.31
C ILE A 148 1.45 2.27 5.13
N GLY A 149 0.53 1.35 4.85
CA GLY A 149 0.73 0.33 3.80
C GLY A 149 -0.53 -0.47 3.48
N SER A 150 -0.40 -1.47 2.61
CA SER A 150 -1.50 -2.38 2.26
C SER A 150 -1.51 -3.64 3.12
N LYS A 151 -2.68 -4.26 3.27
CA LYS A 151 -2.82 -5.52 4.03
C LYS A 151 -1.92 -6.62 3.45
N TYR A 152 -1.84 -6.71 2.13
CA TYR A 152 -0.95 -7.65 1.43
C TYR A 152 0.51 -7.43 1.83
N LEU A 153 0.98 -6.18 1.84
CA LEU A 153 2.35 -5.84 2.25
C LEU A 153 2.64 -6.28 3.70
N PHE A 154 1.70 -6.02 4.62
CA PHE A 154 1.86 -6.39 6.03
C PHE A 154 1.90 -7.91 6.26
N GLN A 155 1.12 -8.67 5.49
CA GLN A 155 1.02 -10.14 5.62
C GLN A 155 2.17 -10.86 4.91
N THR A 156 2.45 -10.52 3.67
CA THR A 156 3.47 -11.16 2.83
C THR A 156 4.87 -10.94 3.39
N TYR A 157 5.14 -9.76 3.93
CA TYR A 157 6.47 -9.39 4.43
C TYR A 157 6.60 -9.42 5.94
N LYS A 158 5.59 -9.96 6.63
CA LYS A 158 5.62 -10.30 8.07
C LYS A 158 6.14 -9.16 8.95
N ILE A 159 5.76 -7.92 8.63
CA ILE A 159 6.20 -6.73 9.37
C ILE A 159 5.76 -6.85 10.83
N LYS A 160 4.58 -7.44 11.11
CA LYS A 160 4.09 -7.68 12.48
C LYS A 160 4.83 -8.77 13.24
N ASP A 161 5.32 -9.82 12.56
CA ASP A 161 5.93 -10.99 13.20
C ASP A 161 7.26 -10.65 13.90
N GLN A 162 7.81 -9.45 13.66
CA GLN A 162 9.06 -8.97 14.24
C GLN A 162 8.88 -8.18 15.55
N PHE A 163 7.65 -7.86 15.95
CA PHE A 163 7.37 -7.04 17.13
C PHE A 163 6.49 -7.81 18.11
N HIS A 164 6.85 -7.76 19.39
CA HIS A 164 6.09 -8.47 20.43
C HIS A 164 4.77 -7.75 20.70
N ALA A 165 3.71 -8.49 21.03
CA ALA A 165 2.37 -7.93 21.31
C ALA A 165 2.33 -6.88 22.45
N GLY A 166 3.40 -6.76 23.25
CA GLY A 166 3.58 -5.75 24.30
C GLY A 166 4.28 -4.45 23.86
N GLU A 167 4.78 -4.34 22.62
CA GLU A 167 5.48 -3.16 22.09
C GLU A 167 4.50 -2.20 21.40
N GLN A 168 3.53 -1.65 22.15
CA GLN A 168 2.45 -0.77 21.66
C GLN A 168 2.90 0.61 21.12
N LYS A 169 4.12 0.72 20.56
CA LYS A 169 4.63 1.93 19.90
C LYS A 169 4.72 1.82 18.39
N VAL A 170 4.59 0.62 17.81
CA VAL A 170 4.61 0.41 16.35
C VAL A 170 3.22 0.01 15.87
N HIS A 171 2.67 0.78 14.93
CA HIS A 171 1.31 0.63 14.45
C HIS A 171 1.30 0.46 12.93
N LEU A 172 0.62 -0.58 12.44
CA LEU A 172 0.40 -0.78 11.01
C LEU A 172 -0.94 -0.19 10.59
N VAL A 173 -0.89 0.74 9.66
CA VAL A 173 -2.01 1.58 9.24
C VAL A 173 -2.33 1.27 7.78
N LEU A 174 -3.62 1.06 7.47
CA LEU A 174 -4.06 0.88 6.09
C LEU A 174 -4.03 2.21 5.33
N ARG A 175 -3.62 2.18 4.06
CA ARG A 175 -3.50 3.37 3.20
C ARG A 175 -4.74 4.26 3.11
N ASN A 176 -5.94 3.70 3.29
CA ASN A 176 -7.17 4.49 3.27
C ASN A 176 -7.28 5.51 4.43
N LYS A 177 -6.38 5.47 5.42
CA LYS A 177 -6.28 6.46 6.50
C LYS A 177 -5.05 7.36 6.36
N GLN A 178 -4.34 7.32 5.23
CA GLN A 178 -3.02 7.91 5.08
C GLN A 178 -2.97 9.41 5.44
N ARG A 179 -3.93 10.20 4.95
CA ARG A 179 -3.98 11.64 5.22
C ARG A 179 -4.13 11.95 6.71
N ASP A 180 -5.05 11.28 7.41
CA ASP A 180 -5.24 11.48 8.86
C ASP A 180 -3.93 11.24 9.61
N TYR A 181 -3.20 10.17 9.27
CA TYR A 181 -1.93 9.88 9.95
C TYR A 181 -0.84 10.89 9.60
N TYR A 182 -0.74 11.37 8.36
CA TYR A 182 0.17 12.47 8.05
C TYR A 182 -0.19 13.78 8.77
N ALA A 183 -1.47 14.10 8.90
CA ALA A 183 -1.95 15.25 9.66
C ALA A 183 -1.58 15.15 11.15
N MET A 184 -1.63 13.93 11.72
CA MET A 184 -1.29 13.69 13.11
C MET A 184 0.21 13.57 13.38
N ALA A 185 1.06 13.42 12.36
CA ALA A 185 2.48 13.13 12.51
C ALA A 185 3.26 14.26 13.20
N ASP A 186 4.41 13.91 13.79
CA ASP A 186 5.45 14.85 14.20
C ASP A 186 6.64 14.86 13.23
N LEU A 187 6.87 13.73 12.54
CA LEU A 187 7.81 13.61 11.44
C LEU A 187 7.27 12.65 10.38
N ALA A 188 7.41 13.02 9.10
CA ALA A 188 7.04 12.16 7.98
C ALA A 188 8.29 11.64 7.25
N LEU A 189 8.32 10.32 7.04
CA LEU A 189 9.31 9.61 6.25
C LEU A 189 8.61 8.88 5.11
N ASN A 190 9.36 8.66 4.03
CA ASN A 190 8.87 7.84 2.94
C ASN A 190 9.87 6.74 2.58
N SER A 191 9.34 5.52 2.46
CA SER A 191 10.10 4.35 2.08
C SER A 191 10.75 4.44 0.71
N SER A 192 10.18 5.17 -0.25
CA SER A 192 10.73 5.31 -1.61
C SER A 192 12.14 5.93 -1.63
N HIS A 193 12.56 6.62 -0.57
CA HIS A 193 13.93 7.14 -0.43
C HIS A 193 14.93 6.11 0.11
N LEU A 194 14.49 4.91 0.50
CA LEU A 194 15.33 3.92 1.16
C LEU A 194 16.18 3.09 0.21
N THR A 195 15.94 3.14 -1.10
CA THR A 195 16.80 2.51 -2.11
C THR A 195 16.96 3.44 -3.30
N GLY A 196 18.16 3.44 -3.90
CA GLY A 196 18.43 4.21 -5.12
C GLY A 196 17.85 3.60 -6.40
N TRP A 197 17.06 2.53 -6.30
CA TRP A 197 16.71 1.64 -7.42
C TRP A 197 15.37 1.97 -8.10
N PHE A 198 14.37 2.44 -7.37
CA PHE A 198 13.06 2.82 -7.94
C PHE A 198 13.06 4.25 -8.50
N GLY A 199 14.05 4.58 -9.33
CA GLY A 199 14.15 5.87 -10.00
C GLY A 199 14.31 7.05 -9.03
N ARG A 200 14.76 8.17 -9.57
CA ARG A 200 14.73 9.47 -8.86
C ARG A 200 13.32 10.07 -8.94
N GLY A 201 12.31 9.21 -8.80
CA GLY A 201 10.93 9.49 -9.10
C GLY A 201 10.21 9.99 -7.85
N PRO A 202 9.43 11.07 -7.97
CA PRO A 202 8.79 11.72 -6.84
C PRO A 202 7.72 10.85 -6.23
N LEU A 203 7.52 11.11 -4.95
CA LEU A 203 6.26 10.86 -4.28
C LEU A 203 5.23 11.85 -4.80
N PHE A 204 4.22 11.37 -5.52
CA PHE A 204 3.10 12.23 -5.92
C PHE A 204 2.35 12.81 -4.72
N ASN A 205 2.46 12.17 -3.55
CA ASN A 205 1.80 12.52 -2.32
C ASN A 205 2.62 13.41 -1.36
N PHE A 206 3.68 14.10 -1.82
CA PHE A 206 4.49 14.95 -0.94
C PHE A 206 3.68 16.07 -0.26
N MET A 207 2.65 16.58 -0.94
CA MET A 207 1.72 17.57 -0.39
C MET A 207 0.93 17.02 0.81
N GLU A 208 0.46 15.78 0.71
CA GLU A 208 -0.23 15.08 1.80
C GLU A 208 0.74 14.66 2.90
N ALA A 209 1.95 14.23 2.55
CA ALA A 209 2.96 13.81 3.51
C ALA A 209 3.46 14.96 4.40
N THR A 210 3.32 16.20 3.93
CA THR A 210 3.67 17.42 4.68
C THR A 210 2.52 17.98 5.51
N GLU A 211 1.34 17.37 5.53
CA GLU A 211 0.11 17.93 6.14
C GLU A 211 0.31 18.37 7.60
N GLY A 212 0.81 17.47 8.46
CA GLY A 212 0.98 17.74 9.89
C GLY A 212 2.43 17.82 10.38
N ALA A 213 3.39 17.46 9.54
CA ALA A 213 4.79 17.31 9.92
C ALA A 213 5.78 17.56 8.78
N PRO A 214 7.03 17.92 9.12
CA PRO A 214 8.08 18.00 8.14
C PRO A 214 8.30 16.67 7.42
N LEU A 215 8.45 16.72 6.11
CA LEU A 215 8.84 15.57 5.30
C LEU A 215 10.36 15.56 5.13
N LEU A 216 11.03 14.50 5.58
CA LEU A 216 12.47 14.32 5.34
C LEU A 216 12.72 13.74 3.95
N MET A 217 13.57 14.43 3.18
CA MET A 217 13.92 14.01 1.82
C MET A 217 15.41 14.19 1.54
N ALA A 218 16.01 13.26 0.80
CA ALA A 218 17.38 13.48 0.35
C ALA A 218 17.39 14.53 -0.78
N ARG A 219 18.37 15.42 -0.78
CA ARG A 219 18.49 16.55 -1.72
C ARG A 219 18.57 16.09 -3.18
N GLU A 220 19.14 14.91 -3.41
CA GLU A 220 19.31 14.28 -4.71
C GLU A 220 17.98 13.88 -5.38
N TYR A 221 16.89 13.85 -4.62
CA TYR A 221 15.52 13.59 -5.10
C TYR A 221 14.73 14.87 -5.42
N GLY A 222 15.41 16.02 -5.58
CA GLY A 222 14.76 17.30 -5.88
C GLY A 222 13.77 17.22 -7.05
N MET A 223 12.54 17.71 -6.83
CA MET A 223 11.42 17.51 -7.75
C MET A 223 11.16 18.74 -8.62
N LYS A 224 10.99 18.54 -9.93
CA LYS A 224 10.42 19.55 -10.84
C LYS A 224 8.89 19.43 -10.87
N ILE A 225 8.29 19.65 -9.71
CA ILE A 225 6.85 19.72 -9.49
C ILE A 225 6.57 21.00 -8.70
N PHE A 226 5.54 21.74 -9.11
CA PHE A 226 5.09 22.94 -8.41
C PHE A 226 4.87 22.69 -6.90
N GLY A 227 5.27 23.66 -6.08
CA GLY A 227 5.14 23.64 -4.63
C GLY A 227 6.29 22.91 -3.93
N PHE A 228 7.07 22.07 -4.62
CA PHE A 228 8.15 21.34 -3.96
C PHE A 228 9.24 22.28 -3.44
N HIS A 229 9.77 23.16 -4.30
CA HIS A 229 10.88 24.04 -3.93
C HIS A 229 10.44 25.08 -2.90
N GLU A 230 9.23 25.61 -3.06
CA GLU A 230 8.60 26.55 -2.16
C GLU A 230 8.42 25.94 -0.76
N LEU A 231 8.00 24.67 -0.67
CA LEU A 231 7.90 23.97 0.61
C LEU A 231 9.27 23.62 1.21
N VAL A 232 10.32 23.41 0.40
CA VAL A 232 11.70 23.29 0.90
C VAL A 232 12.17 24.63 1.49
N GLU A 233 11.94 25.74 0.78
CA GLU A 233 12.30 27.10 1.24
C GLU A 233 11.53 27.51 2.50
N ALA A 234 10.25 27.14 2.58
CA ALA A 234 9.40 27.32 3.78
C ALA A 234 9.77 26.38 4.94
N GLY A 235 10.74 25.47 4.74
CA GLY A 235 11.20 24.53 5.76
C GLY A 235 10.21 23.42 6.10
N VAL A 236 9.15 23.26 5.31
CA VAL A 236 8.10 22.22 5.39
C VAL A 236 8.65 20.88 4.88
N ILE A 237 9.50 20.92 3.85
CA ILE A 237 10.31 19.77 3.43
C ILE A 237 11.73 19.98 3.95
N LYS A 238 12.23 19.04 4.73
CA LYS A 238 13.59 19.08 5.29
C LYS A 238 14.51 18.23 4.43
N GLN A 239 15.38 18.90 3.68
CA GLN A 239 16.35 18.22 2.84
C GLN A 239 17.61 17.83 3.61
N PHE A 240 18.19 16.68 3.28
CA PHE A 240 19.47 16.23 3.78
C PHE A 240 20.38 15.71 2.67
N GLU A 241 21.69 15.73 2.89
CA GLU A 241 22.67 15.19 1.94
C GLU A 241 23.04 13.75 2.27
N ILE A 242 23.13 12.91 1.22
CA ILE A 242 23.55 11.51 1.36
C ILE A 242 25.07 11.46 1.56
N ARG A 243 25.52 10.83 2.64
CA ARG A 243 26.94 10.68 2.99
C ARG A 243 27.52 9.45 2.31
N ARG A 244 28.11 9.64 1.13
CA ARG A 244 28.76 8.56 0.35
C ARG A 244 29.86 7.84 1.15
N GLY A 245 29.94 6.51 1.04
CA GLY A 245 30.99 5.68 1.67
C GLY A 245 30.63 5.05 3.03
N ARG A 246 29.38 5.19 3.51
CA ARG A 246 28.84 4.46 4.68
C ARG A 246 28.05 3.21 4.27
N GLU A 247 28.59 2.44 3.34
CA GLU A 247 27.89 1.31 2.73
C GLU A 247 27.69 0.15 3.72
N GLY A 248 26.44 -0.26 3.90
CA GLY A 248 26.09 -1.53 4.54
C GLY A 248 25.98 -2.63 3.50
N LYS A 249 26.49 -3.83 3.79
CA LYS A 249 26.23 -5.00 2.95
C LYS A 249 24.81 -5.50 3.18
N LEU A 250 24.11 -5.90 2.11
CA LEU A 250 22.88 -6.69 2.23
C LEU A 250 23.15 -7.90 3.13
N LYS A 251 22.23 -8.16 4.06
CA LYS A 251 22.37 -9.30 4.96
C LYS A 251 22.26 -10.60 4.15
N GLU A 252 23.31 -11.42 4.22
CA GLU A 252 23.34 -12.76 3.63
C GLU A 252 22.19 -13.62 4.22
N GLY A 253 21.47 -14.34 3.36
CA GLY A 253 20.26 -15.09 3.65
C GLY A 253 18.97 -14.25 3.73
N SER A 254 19.02 -12.94 3.44
CA SER A 254 17.82 -12.09 3.46
C SER A 254 16.86 -12.41 2.31
N HIS A 255 15.57 -12.10 2.50
CA HIS A 255 14.57 -12.24 1.45
C HIS A 255 14.89 -11.36 0.23
N THR A 256 15.50 -10.19 0.45
CA THR A 256 15.98 -9.29 -0.60
C THR A 256 17.07 -9.94 -1.45
N GLU A 257 18.07 -10.56 -0.82
CA GLU A 257 19.12 -11.29 -1.53
C GLU A 257 18.53 -12.49 -2.33
N ALA A 258 17.58 -13.22 -1.74
CA ALA A 258 16.93 -14.36 -2.38
C ALA A 258 16.07 -13.95 -3.59
N TYR A 259 15.39 -12.80 -3.51
CA TYR A 259 14.61 -12.24 -4.62
C TYR A 259 15.49 -11.91 -5.83
N PHE A 260 16.63 -11.24 -5.62
CA PHE A 260 17.55 -10.91 -6.71
C PHE A 260 18.24 -12.14 -7.31
N LYS A 261 18.64 -13.11 -6.46
CA LYS A 261 19.15 -14.41 -6.91
C LYS A 261 18.16 -15.16 -7.81
N ALA A 262 16.87 -15.05 -7.55
CA ALA A 262 15.82 -15.71 -8.33
C ALA A 262 15.55 -15.06 -9.70
N GLN A 263 15.91 -13.79 -9.90
CA GLN A 263 15.72 -13.08 -11.18
C GLN A 263 16.89 -13.27 -12.16
N GLY A 264 17.93 -14.03 -11.80
CA GLY A 264 19.11 -14.25 -12.65
C GLY A 264 20.07 -13.04 -12.73
N GLU A 265 19.76 -11.96 -12.02
CA GLU A 265 20.58 -10.76 -11.88
C GLU A 265 21.56 -10.94 -10.72
N CYS A 266 22.47 -11.90 -10.80
CA CYS A 266 23.53 -12.06 -9.80
C CYS A 266 24.90 -12.14 -10.52
N GLY A 267 25.23 -11.10 -11.28
CA GLY A 267 26.57 -10.86 -11.81
C GLY A 267 27.39 -9.93 -10.91
N GLU A 268 28.69 -9.77 -11.19
CA GLU A 268 29.63 -8.88 -10.50
C GLU A 268 29.15 -7.42 -10.31
N GLN A 269 28.09 -7.02 -11.02
CA GLN A 269 27.36 -5.75 -10.80
C GLN A 269 26.85 -5.58 -9.36
N PHE A 270 26.68 -6.66 -8.58
CA PHE A 270 26.20 -6.62 -7.19
C PHE A 270 27.29 -6.59 -6.13
N LEU A 271 28.55 -6.88 -6.48
CA LEU A 271 29.69 -6.53 -5.61
C LEU A 271 29.85 -5.00 -5.48
N ASN A 272 29.28 -4.24 -6.44
CA ASN A 272 29.21 -2.79 -6.47
C ASN A 272 27.76 -2.25 -6.39
N CYS A 273 26.82 -3.00 -5.80
CA CYS A 273 25.56 -2.39 -5.36
C CYS A 273 25.83 -1.55 -4.10
N GLU A 274 26.47 -0.39 -4.31
CA GLU A 274 26.82 0.68 -3.37
C GLU A 274 25.57 1.40 -2.75
N GLY A 275 24.44 0.70 -2.55
CA GLY A 275 23.10 1.32 -2.55
C GLY A 275 22.36 1.51 -1.22
N ASP A 276 22.86 1.03 -0.08
CA ASP A 276 22.13 1.03 1.21
C ASP A 276 22.40 2.28 2.09
N ILE A 277 22.92 3.35 1.49
CA ILE A 277 23.45 4.54 2.20
C ILE A 277 22.31 5.42 2.76
N THR A 278 21.17 5.52 2.07
CA THR A 278 20.09 6.45 2.45
C THR A 278 19.43 6.09 3.77
N THR A 279 19.34 4.80 4.12
CA THR A 279 18.63 4.40 5.35
C THR A 279 19.36 4.88 6.61
N LEU A 280 20.68 4.74 6.67
CA LEU A 280 21.48 5.20 7.81
C LEU A 280 21.48 6.72 7.93
N ASP A 281 21.57 7.43 6.81
CA ASP A 281 21.48 8.89 6.82
C ASP A 281 20.08 9.33 7.28
N ILE A 282 19.00 8.74 6.76
CA ILE A 282 17.63 9.04 7.22
C ILE A 282 17.51 8.80 8.72
N ILE A 283 18.09 7.71 9.26
CA ILE A 283 18.12 7.45 10.70
C ILE A 283 18.83 8.58 11.45
N ASP A 284 20.06 8.93 11.05
CA ASP A 284 20.85 10.00 11.70
C ASP A 284 20.07 11.33 11.73
N TYR A 285 19.52 11.73 10.57
CA TYR A 285 18.76 12.98 10.46
C TYR A 285 17.44 12.93 11.22
N ALA A 286 16.71 11.82 11.16
CA ALA A 286 15.46 11.66 11.91
C ALA A 286 15.72 11.71 13.41
N ARG A 287 16.75 11.03 13.93
CA ARG A 287 17.09 11.08 15.36
C ARG A 287 17.51 12.48 15.80
N GLY A 288 18.39 13.14 15.04
CA GLY A 288 18.78 14.53 15.34
C GLY A 288 17.60 15.51 15.31
N PHE A 289 16.64 15.31 14.40
CA PHE A 289 15.39 16.07 14.38
C PHE A 289 14.55 15.79 15.64
N LEU A 290 14.35 14.52 15.99
CA LEU A 290 13.56 14.11 17.15
C LEU A 290 14.16 14.61 18.48
N GLU A 291 15.49 14.64 18.61
CA GLU A 291 16.20 15.18 19.78
C GLU A 291 15.93 16.68 20.01
N SER A 292 15.71 17.42 18.94
CA SER A 292 15.46 18.87 18.96
C SER A 292 13.98 19.24 18.76
N PHE A 293 13.09 18.25 18.73
CA PHE A 293 11.67 18.43 18.46
C PHE A 293 10.99 19.25 19.56
N LYS A 294 10.31 20.34 19.15
CA LYS A 294 9.58 21.24 20.06
C LYS A 294 8.09 21.39 19.69
N GLY A 295 7.59 20.58 18.77
CA GLY A 295 6.27 20.75 18.15
C GLY A 295 6.35 21.19 16.69
N ASN A 296 5.20 21.15 16.01
CA ASN A 296 5.06 21.46 14.58
C ASN A 296 4.24 22.72 14.30
N GLU A 297 4.07 23.61 15.28
CA GLU A 297 3.26 24.83 15.08
C GLU A 297 3.80 25.70 13.95
N GLU A 298 5.12 25.95 13.94
CA GLU A 298 5.79 26.70 12.87
C GLU A 298 5.60 26.00 11.51
N HIS A 299 5.78 24.67 11.46
CA HIS A 299 5.58 23.88 10.25
C HIS A 299 4.16 24.01 9.69
N VAL A 300 3.15 23.82 10.54
CA VAL A 300 1.73 23.90 10.15
C VAL A 300 1.40 25.30 9.65
N ASN A 301 1.93 26.34 10.32
CA ASN A 301 1.73 27.73 9.91
C ASN A 301 2.40 28.05 8.56
N SER A 302 3.67 27.67 8.37
CA SER A 302 4.41 27.89 7.11
C SER A 302 3.76 27.17 5.95
N ARG A 303 3.32 25.91 6.14
CA ARG A 303 2.57 25.18 5.11
C ARG A 303 1.25 25.86 4.81
N ALA A 304 0.50 26.26 5.84
CA ALA A 304 -0.79 26.93 5.63
C ALA A 304 -0.64 28.27 4.91
N GLU A 305 0.47 29.00 5.10
CA GLU A 305 0.79 30.22 4.35
C GLU A 305 1.01 29.93 2.86
N PHE A 306 1.84 28.94 2.54
CA PHE A 306 2.03 28.47 1.16
C PHE A 306 0.70 28.11 0.50
N ILE A 307 -0.14 27.32 1.19
CA ILE A 307 -1.45 26.91 0.68
C ILE A 307 -2.37 28.13 0.45
N ARG A 308 -2.43 29.08 1.38
CA ARG A 308 -3.24 30.31 1.22
C ARG A 308 -2.76 31.14 0.02
N GLN A 309 -1.46 31.23 -0.19
CA GLN A 309 -0.90 31.91 -1.37
C GLN A 309 -1.30 31.21 -2.66
N ALA A 310 -1.15 29.88 -2.71
CA ALA A 310 -1.59 29.07 -3.86
C ALA A 310 -3.10 29.22 -4.11
N GLN A 311 -3.94 29.16 -3.07
CA GLN A 311 -5.39 29.39 -3.18
C GLN A 311 -5.70 30.78 -3.75
N SER A 312 -5.08 31.83 -3.21
CA SER A 312 -5.28 33.20 -3.70
C SER A 312 -4.89 33.39 -5.17
N THR A 313 -3.96 32.57 -5.66
CA THR A 313 -3.47 32.60 -7.05
C THR A 313 -4.38 31.78 -7.96
N TYR A 314 -4.63 30.50 -7.63
CA TYR A 314 -5.24 29.56 -8.56
C TYR A 314 -6.76 29.45 -8.47
N HIS A 315 -7.37 29.77 -7.33
CA HIS A 315 -8.84 29.77 -7.25
C HIS A 315 -9.50 30.71 -8.27
N PRO A 316 -9.09 32.00 -8.38
CA PRO A 316 -9.66 32.91 -9.39
C PRO A 316 -9.42 32.44 -10.82
N ILE A 317 -8.22 31.92 -11.10
CA ILE A 317 -7.83 31.37 -12.40
C ILE A 317 -8.74 30.20 -12.79
N ILE A 318 -8.86 29.19 -11.92
CA ILE A 318 -9.69 28.00 -12.14
C ILE A 318 -11.15 28.41 -12.36
N LEU A 319 -11.69 29.31 -11.53
CA LEU A 319 -13.04 29.83 -11.68
C LEU A 319 -13.22 30.55 -13.02
N SER A 320 -12.25 31.35 -13.46
CA SER A 320 -12.29 32.05 -14.75
C SER A 320 -12.30 31.07 -15.94
N HIS A 321 -11.55 29.97 -15.86
CA HIS A 321 -11.53 28.94 -16.89
C HIS A 321 -12.82 28.11 -16.90
N ILE A 322 -13.41 27.83 -15.73
CA ILE A 322 -14.74 27.22 -15.65
C ILE A 322 -15.76 28.10 -16.36
N ARG A 323 -15.78 29.42 -16.07
CA ARG A 323 -16.68 30.38 -16.72
C ARG A 323 -16.49 30.42 -18.23
N HIS A 324 -15.25 30.51 -18.69
CA HIS A 324 -14.89 30.50 -20.11
C HIS A 324 -15.41 29.23 -20.81
N ARG A 325 -15.19 28.05 -20.22
CA ARG A 325 -15.67 26.78 -20.78
C ARG A 325 -17.18 26.61 -20.72
N LEU A 326 -17.85 27.29 -19.81
CA LEU A 326 -19.31 27.39 -19.77
C LEU A 326 -19.87 28.44 -20.75
N GLY A 327 -19.02 29.14 -21.51
CA GLY A 327 -19.45 30.19 -22.44
C GLY A 327 -19.93 31.47 -21.74
N GLN A 328 -19.55 31.67 -20.48
CA GLN A 328 -19.83 32.90 -19.74
C GLN A 328 -18.83 33.99 -20.15
N ASN A 329 -19.29 35.23 -20.32
CA ASN A 329 -18.48 36.33 -20.87
C ASN A 329 -17.23 36.64 -20.04
N GLY A 330 -16.06 36.66 -20.68
CA GLY A 330 -14.78 37.10 -20.08
C GLY A 330 -13.60 36.34 -20.66
N LYS A 331 -12.47 37.02 -20.90
CA LYS A 331 -11.22 36.32 -21.24
C LYS A 331 -10.72 35.61 -19.98
N PRO A 332 -10.40 34.30 -20.04
CA PRO A 332 -9.90 33.59 -18.87
C PRO A 332 -8.58 34.21 -18.39
N GLU A 333 -8.37 34.16 -17.08
CA GLU A 333 -7.15 34.63 -16.45
C GLU A 333 -6.07 33.56 -16.63
N ASN A 334 -5.09 33.83 -17.48
CA ASN A 334 -4.11 32.82 -17.89
C ASN A 334 -2.88 32.72 -16.97
N ALA A 335 -2.89 33.35 -15.79
CA ALA A 335 -1.70 33.77 -15.03
C ALA A 335 -0.54 32.74 -15.09
N ASN A 336 0.63 33.09 -15.64
CA ASN A 336 1.85 32.26 -15.71
C ASN A 336 1.68 30.73 -15.86
N LEU A 337 0.59 30.24 -16.45
CA LEU A 337 0.31 28.82 -16.67
C LEU A 337 0.63 28.47 -18.11
N VAL A 338 1.06 27.23 -18.31
CA VAL A 338 1.10 26.60 -19.63
C VAL A 338 -0.31 26.12 -19.92
N ILE A 339 -0.97 26.78 -20.87
CA ILE A 339 -2.36 26.48 -21.25
C ILE A 339 -2.37 25.82 -22.61
N ALA A 340 -3.01 24.65 -22.69
CA ALA A 340 -3.28 23.96 -23.94
C ALA A 340 -4.80 23.83 -24.11
N GLU A 341 -5.36 24.53 -25.11
CA GLU A 341 -6.81 24.56 -25.34
C GLU A 341 -7.14 24.04 -26.75
N ASN A 342 -8.21 23.25 -26.83
CA ASN A 342 -8.88 22.85 -28.06
C ASN A 342 -10.40 22.94 -27.88
N GLU A 343 -11.15 22.52 -28.91
CA GLU A 343 -12.62 22.58 -28.91
C GLU A 343 -13.25 21.87 -27.70
N TRP A 344 -12.69 20.74 -27.27
CA TRP A 344 -13.27 19.87 -26.23
C TRP A 344 -12.57 19.98 -24.88
N SER A 345 -11.36 20.52 -24.79
CA SER A 345 -10.60 20.54 -23.53
C SER A 345 -9.75 21.80 -23.39
N THR A 346 -9.64 22.28 -22.15
CA THR A 346 -8.59 23.21 -21.72
C THR A 346 -7.75 22.56 -20.64
N ARG A 347 -6.43 22.56 -20.82
CA ARG A 347 -5.48 22.05 -19.84
C ARG A 347 -4.70 23.20 -19.23
N LEU A 348 -4.64 23.21 -17.90
CA LEU A 348 -3.92 24.17 -17.06
C LEU A 348 -2.73 23.46 -16.42
N GLN A 349 -1.51 23.85 -16.76
CA GLN A 349 -0.28 23.25 -16.22
C GLN A 349 0.66 24.30 -15.63
N HIS A 350 1.26 23.98 -14.48
CA HIS A 350 2.30 24.85 -13.91
C HIS A 350 3.60 24.72 -14.71
N PRO A 351 4.30 25.82 -15.07
CA PRO A 351 5.53 25.75 -15.87
C PRO A 351 6.65 24.96 -15.19
N ASP A 352 6.70 24.96 -13.86
CA ASP A 352 7.70 24.20 -13.10
C ASP A 352 7.39 22.71 -13.01
N THR A 353 6.15 22.31 -13.31
CA THR A 353 5.74 20.91 -13.29
C THR A 353 6.07 20.23 -14.62
N LYS A 354 7.02 19.30 -14.59
CA LYS A 354 7.53 18.61 -15.78
C LYS A 354 7.18 17.12 -15.83
N TRP A 355 5.89 16.81 -16.01
CA TRP A 355 5.38 15.43 -16.09
C TRP A 355 6.14 14.52 -17.07
N ARG A 356 6.56 15.04 -18.24
CA ARG A 356 7.29 14.27 -19.27
C ARG A 356 8.71 13.85 -18.86
N GLU A 357 9.43 14.69 -18.13
CA GLU A 357 10.78 14.34 -17.64
C GLU A 357 10.69 13.27 -16.53
N LEU A 358 9.59 13.25 -15.77
CA LEU A 358 9.30 12.21 -14.77
C LEU A 358 9.02 10.85 -15.42
N ASP A 359 8.32 10.83 -16.57
CA ASP A 359 8.09 9.63 -17.36
C ASP A 359 9.35 9.12 -18.07
N GLU A 360 10.20 10.00 -18.58
CA GLU A 360 11.48 9.59 -19.20
C GLU A 360 12.42 8.94 -18.17
N GLN A 361 12.37 9.34 -16.90
CA GLN A 361 13.05 8.63 -15.81
C GLN A 361 12.45 7.24 -15.51
N ARG A 362 11.15 7.03 -15.76
CA ARG A 362 10.47 5.73 -15.64
C ARG A 362 10.66 4.82 -16.85
N ALA A 363 10.80 5.39 -18.03
CA ALA A 363 10.96 4.67 -19.30
C ALA A 363 12.27 3.86 -19.39
N TYR A 364 13.20 4.07 -18.46
CA TYR A 364 14.39 3.23 -18.29
C TYR A 364 14.13 1.91 -17.54
N ASP A 365 12.89 1.64 -17.10
CA ASP A 365 12.50 0.31 -16.61
C ASP A 365 12.31 -0.66 -17.81
N PRO A 366 13.12 -1.73 -17.91
CA PRO A 366 13.09 -2.67 -19.04
C PRO A 366 11.72 -3.33 -19.28
N ARG A 367 10.84 -3.36 -18.27
CA ARG A 367 9.49 -3.96 -18.38
C ARG A 367 8.53 -3.12 -19.23
N TYR A 368 8.78 -1.82 -19.36
CA TYR A 368 7.94 -0.88 -20.11
C TYR A 368 8.49 -0.56 -21.51
N ALA A 369 9.70 -1.01 -21.82
CA ALA A 369 10.36 -0.82 -23.12
C ALA A 369 9.54 -1.38 -24.31
N GLN A 370 8.69 -2.39 -24.08
CA GLN A 370 7.82 -2.98 -25.10
C GLN A 370 6.73 -2.02 -25.62
N TYR A 371 6.37 -0.98 -24.86
CA TYR A 371 5.35 0.01 -25.26
C TYR A 371 5.95 1.22 -25.99
N ALA A 372 7.26 1.44 -25.88
CA ALA A 372 7.96 2.58 -26.49
C ALA A 372 8.13 2.46 -28.02
N ASN A 373 8.02 1.25 -28.58
CA ASN A 373 8.35 0.95 -29.98
C ASN A 373 7.17 1.04 -30.97
N GLN A 374 6.01 1.57 -30.59
CA GLN A 374 4.82 1.59 -31.46
C GLN A 374 4.67 2.85 -32.34
N GLY A 375 5.75 3.58 -32.63
CA GLY A 375 5.80 4.48 -33.80
C GLY A 375 4.71 5.56 -33.90
N VAL A 376 4.08 5.96 -32.79
CA VAL A 376 3.08 7.03 -32.79
C VAL A 376 3.81 8.38 -32.80
N ASN A 377 3.43 9.22 -33.77
CA ASN A 377 4.02 10.52 -34.04
C ASN A 377 4.05 11.39 -32.75
N ARG A 378 5.24 11.88 -32.37
CA ARG A 378 5.54 12.51 -31.07
C ARG A 378 4.84 13.86 -30.81
N ASP A 379 4.11 14.38 -31.80
CA ASP A 379 3.43 15.69 -31.76
C ASP A 379 1.90 15.60 -31.70
N VAL A 380 1.34 14.39 -31.59
CA VAL A 380 -0.10 14.19 -31.36
C VAL A 380 -0.29 13.61 -29.97
N PHE A 381 -0.98 14.36 -29.10
CA PHE A 381 -1.41 13.94 -27.78
C PHE A 381 -2.22 12.64 -27.87
N VAL A 382 -1.55 11.50 -27.75
CA VAL A 382 -2.18 10.20 -27.54
C VAL A 382 -1.57 9.59 -26.28
N SER A 383 -1.97 10.14 -25.14
CA SER A 383 -2.04 9.37 -23.90
C SER A 383 -3.03 8.23 -24.14
N ILE A 384 -2.55 6.99 -24.08
CA ILE A 384 -3.37 5.79 -24.22
C ILE A 384 -4.48 5.85 -23.15
N PRO A 385 -5.77 5.68 -23.50
CA PRO A 385 -6.86 5.78 -22.56
C PRO A 385 -6.77 4.73 -21.45
N TYR A 386 -6.53 5.14 -20.20
CA TYR A 386 -7.01 4.37 -19.05
C TYR A 386 -8.43 4.84 -18.77
N ILE A 387 -9.42 4.18 -19.39
CA ILE A 387 -10.84 4.42 -19.16
C ILE A 387 -11.30 3.35 -18.16
N PRO A 388 -11.61 3.70 -16.90
CA PRO A 388 -12.06 2.72 -15.94
C PRO A 388 -13.60 2.72 -15.92
N PHE A 389 -14.24 2.09 -16.91
CA PHE A 389 -15.68 1.81 -16.84
C PHE A 389 -15.91 0.34 -16.47
N GLY A 390 -16.45 0.12 -15.27
CA GLY A 390 -17.11 -1.12 -14.84
C GLY A 390 -18.59 -1.18 -15.26
N GLY A 391 -18.92 -0.69 -16.46
CA GLY A 391 -20.26 -0.78 -17.03
C GLY A 391 -20.24 -1.63 -18.30
N SER A 392 -21.37 -2.25 -18.66
CA SER A 392 -21.53 -2.98 -19.92
C SER A 392 -21.09 -2.08 -21.08
N THR A 393 -20.08 -2.53 -21.81
CA THR A 393 -19.52 -1.92 -23.03
C THR A 393 -20.59 -1.57 -24.06
N ASP A 394 -21.74 -2.24 -24.02
CA ASP A 394 -22.87 -2.04 -24.93
C ASP A 394 -23.55 -0.67 -24.75
N LYS A 395 -23.51 -0.09 -23.54
CA LYS A 395 -24.10 1.23 -23.27
C LYS A 395 -23.24 2.39 -23.81
N LEU A 396 -21.91 2.24 -23.83
CA LEU A 396 -20.98 3.21 -24.42
C LEU A 396 -21.05 3.21 -25.95
N ILE A 397 -21.25 2.03 -26.55
CA ILE A 397 -21.45 1.89 -28.00
C ILE A 397 -22.74 2.60 -28.46
N ALA A 398 -23.80 2.57 -27.64
CA ALA A 398 -25.06 3.24 -27.96
C ALA A 398 -25.00 4.78 -27.86
N ALA A 399 -24.14 5.32 -26.99
CA ALA A 399 -24.02 6.77 -26.77
C ALA A 399 -23.06 7.48 -27.76
N GLY A 400 -22.10 6.76 -28.35
CA GLY A 400 -21.02 7.34 -29.17
C GLY A 400 -21.00 6.92 -30.63
N GLN A 401 -22.16 6.58 -31.21
CA GLN A 401 -22.21 5.78 -32.45
C GLN A 401 -21.67 6.46 -33.72
N ASP A 402 -21.40 7.78 -33.72
CA ASP A 402 -21.01 8.48 -34.95
C ASP A 402 -19.62 9.13 -34.96
N ILE A 403 -18.78 9.02 -33.91
CA ILE A 403 -17.48 9.74 -33.87
C ILE A 403 -16.34 8.93 -33.23
N LEU A 404 -16.08 7.69 -33.67
CA LEU A 404 -14.96 6.88 -33.11
C LEU A 404 -14.05 6.25 -34.17
N VAL A 405 -12.75 6.53 -34.03
CA VAL A 405 -11.63 6.03 -34.87
C VAL A 405 -11.36 4.53 -34.62
N PRO A 406 -10.92 3.73 -35.61
CA PRO A 406 -10.75 2.27 -35.50
C PRO A 406 -9.87 1.77 -34.34
N ALA A 407 -8.86 2.54 -33.91
CA ALA A 407 -8.00 2.18 -32.77
C ALA A 407 -8.76 2.13 -31.43
N PHE A 408 -9.85 2.90 -31.29
CA PHE A 408 -10.66 2.95 -30.08
C PHE A 408 -11.50 1.69 -29.88
N ARG A 409 -11.98 1.08 -30.98
CA ARG A 409 -12.81 -0.13 -30.96
C ARG A 409 -12.01 -1.36 -30.50
N GLN A 410 -10.74 -1.43 -30.90
CA GLN A 410 -9.85 -2.53 -30.54
C GLN A 410 -9.47 -2.52 -29.03
N ASN A 411 -9.38 -1.33 -28.42
CA ASN A 411 -9.09 -1.19 -26.99
C ASN A 411 -10.29 -1.56 -26.08
N ILE A 412 -11.52 -1.31 -26.56
CA ILE A 412 -12.75 -1.69 -25.84
C ILE A 412 -12.87 -3.22 -25.70
N ASP A 413 -12.53 -3.97 -26.75
CA ASP A 413 -12.57 -5.44 -26.74
C ASP A 413 -11.53 -6.03 -25.76
N VAL A 414 -10.34 -5.42 -25.67
CA VAL A 414 -9.28 -5.82 -24.73
C VAL A 414 -9.67 -5.53 -23.28
N MET A 415 -10.31 -4.38 -23.01
CA MET A 415 -10.84 -4.03 -21.69
C MET A 415 -11.93 -4.99 -21.23
N GLY A 416 -12.88 -5.33 -22.10
CA GLY A 416 -13.92 -6.33 -21.78
C GLY A 416 -13.33 -7.70 -21.42
N ALA A 417 -12.16 -8.06 -21.95
CA ALA A 417 -11.43 -9.27 -21.53
C ALA A 417 -10.69 -9.11 -20.19
N TYR A 418 -10.23 -7.90 -19.85
CA TYR A 418 -9.53 -7.61 -18.60
C TYR A 418 -10.48 -7.57 -17.39
N THR A 419 -11.63 -6.90 -17.50
CA THR A 419 -12.61 -6.81 -16.41
C THR A 419 -13.16 -8.19 -16.03
N ARG A 420 -13.43 -9.03 -17.03
CA ARG A 420 -13.82 -10.44 -16.81
C ARG A 420 -12.73 -11.21 -16.06
N ARG A 421 -11.45 -11.00 -16.38
CA ARG A 421 -10.34 -11.64 -15.66
C ARG A 421 -10.20 -11.16 -14.21
N GLU A 422 -10.47 -9.89 -13.90
CA GLU A 422 -10.46 -9.38 -12.52
C GLU A 422 -11.62 -9.96 -11.70
N GLU A 423 -12.83 -10.01 -12.27
CA GLU A 423 -14.00 -10.61 -11.64
C GLU A 423 -13.81 -12.12 -11.41
N ASP A 424 -13.29 -12.83 -12.42
CA ASP A 424 -12.95 -14.25 -12.32
C ASP A 424 -11.86 -14.50 -11.25
N ALA A 425 -10.83 -13.65 -11.19
CA ALA A 425 -9.77 -13.76 -10.18
C ALA A 425 -10.28 -13.50 -8.76
N LYS A 426 -11.18 -12.52 -8.59
CA LYS A 426 -11.82 -12.22 -7.30
C LYS A 426 -12.73 -13.37 -6.87
N ALA A 427 -13.57 -13.88 -7.78
CA ALA A 427 -14.44 -15.02 -7.52
C ALA A 427 -13.64 -16.28 -7.16
N GLU A 428 -12.52 -16.51 -7.84
CA GLU A 428 -11.60 -17.62 -7.56
C GLU A 428 -10.93 -17.47 -6.19
N GLN A 429 -10.52 -16.26 -5.81
CA GLN A 429 -9.97 -16.00 -4.48
C GLN A 429 -11.01 -16.23 -3.38
N GLU A 430 -12.24 -15.74 -3.56
CA GLU A 430 -13.34 -15.96 -2.61
C GLU A 430 -13.76 -17.43 -2.52
N ARG A 431 -13.65 -18.20 -3.61
CA ARG A 431 -13.83 -19.65 -3.62
C ARG A 431 -12.74 -20.33 -2.78
N LYS A 432 -11.46 -20.00 -3.03
CA LYS A 432 -10.32 -20.52 -2.26
C LYS A 432 -10.44 -20.18 -0.77
N ASP A 433 -10.82 -18.95 -0.42
CA ASP A 433 -11.00 -18.53 0.97
C ASP A 433 -12.13 -19.29 1.69
N ARG A 434 -13.20 -19.67 0.97
CA ARG A 434 -14.28 -20.50 1.52
C ARG A 434 -13.83 -21.94 1.72
N GLU A 435 -13.19 -22.53 0.71
CA GLU A 435 -12.59 -23.88 0.80
C GLU A 435 -11.56 -23.96 1.92
N TRP A 436 -10.77 -22.89 2.09
CA TRP A 436 -9.80 -22.75 3.16
C TRP A 436 -10.42 -22.80 4.55
N LYS A 437 -11.50 -22.04 4.78
CA LYS A 437 -12.21 -22.02 6.06
C LYS A 437 -12.91 -23.35 6.36
N GLU A 438 -13.42 -24.01 5.33
CA GLU A 438 -14.05 -25.32 5.49
C GLU A 438 -13.03 -26.40 5.85
N MET A 439 -11.89 -26.43 5.15
CA MET A 439 -10.77 -27.34 5.43
C MET A 439 -10.20 -27.14 6.85
N GLU A 440 -10.09 -25.90 7.31
CA GLU A 440 -9.64 -25.56 8.67
C GLU A 440 -10.60 -26.12 9.73
N ARG A 441 -11.91 -25.92 9.55
CA ARG A 441 -12.94 -26.47 10.45
C ARG A 441 -12.93 -27.99 10.48
N GLU A 442 -12.73 -28.64 9.32
CA GLU A 442 -12.64 -30.10 9.24
C GLU A 442 -11.41 -30.63 10.01
N THR A 443 -10.26 -30.00 9.81
CA THR A 443 -9.00 -30.35 10.48
C THR A 443 -9.12 -30.22 12.00
N MET A 444 -9.75 -29.14 12.50
CA MET A 444 -9.99 -28.95 13.93
C MET A 444 -10.94 -30.00 14.51
N ARG A 445 -12.05 -30.28 13.83
CA ARG A 445 -13.01 -31.32 14.25
C ARG A 445 -12.38 -32.72 14.30
N ARG A 446 -11.45 -33.04 13.38
CA ARG A 446 -10.67 -34.30 13.43
C ARG A 446 -9.74 -34.34 14.64
N GLY A 447 -9.13 -33.22 15.00
CA GLY A 447 -8.28 -33.09 16.18
C GLY A 447 -8.99 -33.33 17.50
N GLU A 448 -10.21 -32.80 17.66
CA GLU A 448 -11.03 -33.00 18.86
C GLU A 448 -11.37 -34.49 19.09
N LYS A 449 -11.67 -35.24 18.01
CA LYS A 449 -11.92 -36.68 18.08
C LYS A 449 -10.66 -37.51 18.41
N MET A 450 -9.47 -36.93 18.26
CA MET A 450 -8.17 -37.60 18.35
C MET A 450 -7.45 -37.42 19.69
N ARG A 451 -8.10 -36.80 20.70
CA ARG A 451 -7.52 -36.55 22.05
C ARG A 451 -7.15 -37.81 22.86
N GLY A 452 -7.27 -39.01 22.32
CA GLY A 452 -6.72 -40.24 22.90
C GLY A 452 -6.56 -41.32 21.83
N GLY A 453 -5.35 -41.86 21.67
CA GLY A 453 -5.08 -42.96 20.73
C GLY A 453 -4.12 -42.64 19.57
N CYS A 454 -3.26 -41.64 19.70
CA CYS A 454 -2.14 -41.40 18.78
C CYS A 454 -0.79 -41.78 19.41
N PHE A 455 0.25 -41.93 18.59
CA PHE A 455 1.58 -42.33 19.09
C PHE A 455 2.25 -41.27 19.98
N LEU A 456 1.86 -40.00 19.90
CA LEU A 456 2.37 -38.94 20.79
C LEU A 456 1.81 -39.12 22.20
N THR A 457 0.48 -39.21 22.33
CA THR A 457 -0.20 -39.46 23.61
C THR A 457 0.21 -40.80 24.21
N THR A 458 0.30 -41.88 23.41
CA THR A 458 0.74 -43.19 23.94
C THR A 458 2.19 -43.15 24.43
N ALA A 459 3.10 -42.41 23.77
CA ALA A 459 4.48 -42.29 24.24
C ALA A 459 4.59 -41.53 25.57
N CYS A 460 3.83 -40.45 25.74
CA CYS A 460 3.84 -39.65 26.97
C CYS A 460 3.05 -40.32 28.12
N VAL A 461 1.84 -40.78 27.85
CA VAL A 461 0.92 -41.27 28.89
C VAL A 461 1.15 -42.74 29.20
N GLU A 462 1.03 -43.63 28.22
CA GLU A 462 1.09 -45.07 28.47
C GLU A 462 2.52 -45.55 28.77
N HIS A 463 3.52 -45.04 28.06
CA HIS A 463 4.90 -45.52 28.19
C HIS A 463 5.72 -44.77 29.26
N GLN A 464 5.55 -43.45 29.41
CA GLN A 464 6.29 -42.67 30.42
C GLN A 464 5.49 -42.42 31.72
N GLY A 465 4.19 -42.75 31.75
CA GLY A 465 3.34 -42.56 32.93
C GLY A 465 3.00 -41.10 33.23
N LEU A 466 3.12 -40.20 32.25
CA LEU A 466 2.76 -38.79 32.41
C LEU A 466 1.24 -38.59 32.29
N PRO A 467 0.66 -37.53 32.89
CA PRO A 467 -0.74 -37.20 32.68
C PRO A 467 -0.97 -36.68 31.25
N ASP A 468 -2.21 -36.75 30.75
CA ASP A 468 -2.55 -36.35 29.37
C ASP A 468 -2.44 -34.83 29.11
N ASP A 469 -2.45 -34.04 30.18
CA ASP A 469 -2.20 -32.58 30.18
C ASP A 469 -0.74 -32.24 30.53
N CYS A 470 0.20 -33.19 30.36
CA CYS A 470 1.61 -32.91 30.59
C CYS A 470 2.12 -31.80 29.67
N ASN A 471 3.13 -31.08 30.16
CA ASN A 471 3.71 -29.94 29.47
C ASN A 471 4.13 -30.27 28.02
N GLU A 472 4.64 -31.47 27.76
CA GLU A 472 5.05 -31.90 26.42
C GLU A 472 3.87 -31.99 25.45
N LEU A 473 2.76 -32.59 25.88
CA LEU A 473 1.57 -32.75 25.05
C LEU A 473 0.85 -31.42 24.83
N GLU A 474 0.73 -30.59 25.86
CA GLU A 474 0.15 -29.24 25.71
C GLU A 474 0.99 -28.37 24.77
N THR A 475 2.32 -28.37 24.92
CA THR A 475 3.22 -27.63 24.01
C THR A 475 3.06 -28.09 22.56
N LEU A 476 2.93 -29.40 22.32
CA LEU A 476 2.73 -29.93 20.97
C LEU A 476 1.33 -29.67 20.41
N ARG A 477 0.29 -29.70 21.25
CA ARG A 477 -1.09 -29.36 20.89
C ARG A 477 -1.18 -27.89 20.47
N GLU A 478 -0.64 -26.99 21.28
CA GLU A 478 -0.58 -25.55 20.96
C GLU A 478 0.24 -25.28 19.70
N PHE A 479 1.41 -25.91 19.56
CA PHE A 479 2.23 -25.75 18.36
C PHE A 479 1.50 -26.20 17.09
N ARG A 480 0.77 -27.31 17.17
CA ARG A 480 -0.04 -27.81 16.06
C ARG A 480 -1.19 -26.84 15.75
N ASP A 481 -1.95 -26.45 16.77
CA ASP A 481 -3.22 -25.75 16.62
C ASP A 481 -3.03 -24.24 16.35
N CYS A 482 -1.92 -23.64 16.81
CA CYS A 482 -1.66 -22.22 16.66
C CYS A 482 -0.54 -21.88 15.65
N ILE A 483 0.41 -22.79 15.39
CA ILE A 483 1.54 -22.51 14.49
C ILE A 483 1.41 -23.26 13.17
N LEU A 484 1.21 -24.58 13.19
CA LEU A 484 1.14 -25.36 11.96
C LEU A 484 -0.13 -25.06 11.14
N LEU A 485 -1.22 -24.64 11.77
CA LEU A 485 -2.42 -24.22 11.04
C LEU A 485 -2.30 -22.84 10.36
N THR A 486 -1.19 -22.11 10.50
CA THR A 486 -1.06 -20.77 9.90
C THR A 486 -0.78 -20.77 8.40
N ASN A 487 -0.28 -21.88 7.84
CA ASN A 487 0.06 -22.01 6.42
C ASN A 487 -0.39 -23.37 5.82
N GLU A 488 -0.47 -23.43 4.50
CA GLU A 488 -1.01 -24.60 3.76
C GLU A 488 -0.25 -25.89 4.06
N ASP A 489 1.08 -25.85 4.00
CA ASP A 489 1.96 -27.00 4.27
C ASP A 489 1.77 -27.57 5.68
N GLY A 490 1.64 -26.70 6.67
CA GLY A 490 1.43 -27.10 8.05
C GLY A 490 0.04 -27.73 8.24
N ARG A 491 -1.02 -27.22 7.61
CA ARG A 491 -2.34 -27.86 7.61
C ARG A 491 -2.32 -29.26 6.99
N VAL A 492 -1.69 -29.43 5.84
CA VAL A 492 -1.53 -30.75 5.19
C VAL A 492 -0.83 -31.70 6.15
N MET A 493 0.26 -31.26 6.79
CA MET A 493 1.00 -32.06 7.76
C MET A 493 0.14 -32.47 8.98
N VAL A 494 -0.67 -31.55 9.50
CA VAL A 494 -1.57 -31.83 10.64
C VAL A 494 -2.67 -32.81 10.24
N ARG A 495 -3.24 -32.67 9.04
CA ARG A 495 -4.24 -33.60 8.51
C ARG A 495 -3.65 -35.00 8.31
N GLU A 496 -2.50 -35.09 7.66
CA GLU A 496 -1.76 -36.35 7.48
C GLU A 496 -1.47 -37.02 8.82
N TYR A 497 -1.04 -36.24 9.82
CA TYR A 497 -0.83 -36.76 11.17
C TYR A 497 -2.13 -37.34 11.76
N TYR A 498 -3.26 -36.62 11.69
CA TYR A 498 -4.53 -37.13 12.20
C TYR A 498 -5.05 -38.36 11.45
N ASP A 499 -4.73 -38.50 10.17
CA ASP A 499 -5.18 -39.66 9.40
C ASP A 499 -4.30 -40.89 9.67
N LEU A 500 -2.98 -40.69 9.84
CA LEU A 500 -2.01 -41.78 9.94
C LEU A 500 -1.74 -42.24 11.37
N ALA A 501 -1.75 -41.32 12.34
CA ALA A 501 -1.29 -41.60 13.71
C ALA A 501 -2.02 -42.75 14.43
N PRO A 502 -3.35 -42.97 14.27
CA PRO A 502 -4.06 -44.08 14.91
C PRO A 502 -3.59 -45.44 14.41
N GLU A 503 -3.36 -45.56 13.10
CA GLU A 503 -2.95 -46.82 12.49
C GLU A 503 -1.47 -47.09 12.78
N ILE A 504 -0.63 -46.05 12.72
CA ILE A 504 0.77 -46.14 13.13
C ILE A 504 0.89 -46.63 14.57
N VAL A 505 0.14 -46.06 15.53
CA VAL A 505 0.26 -46.50 16.94
C VAL A 505 -0.25 -47.93 17.14
N LYS A 506 -1.32 -48.35 16.44
CA LYS A 506 -1.80 -49.74 16.49
C LYS A 506 -0.73 -50.73 16.05
N ARG A 507 0.03 -50.40 15.01
CA ARG A 507 1.12 -51.23 14.50
C ARG A 507 2.35 -51.20 15.42
N ILE A 508 2.71 -50.04 15.98
CA ILE A 508 3.76 -49.95 17.00
C ILE A 508 3.43 -50.84 18.21
N LYS A 509 2.18 -50.85 18.69
CA LYS A 509 1.77 -51.69 19.84
C LYS A 509 1.93 -53.20 19.59
N ARG A 510 2.04 -53.65 18.35
CA ARG A 510 2.28 -55.05 17.94
C ARG A 510 3.75 -55.35 17.65
N ASP A 511 4.60 -54.32 17.61
CA ASP A 511 6.04 -54.47 17.39
C ASP A 511 6.68 -55.10 18.64
N PRO A 512 7.47 -56.19 18.52
CA PRO A 512 8.23 -56.74 19.65
C PRO A 512 9.14 -55.72 20.34
N LEU A 513 9.59 -54.68 19.61
CA LEU A 513 10.45 -53.60 20.09
C LEU A 513 9.67 -52.33 20.48
N LYS A 514 8.36 -52.43 20.76
CA LYS A 514 7.49 -51.27 21.06
C LYS A 514 8.05 -50.35 22.15
N GLU A 515 8.68 -50.89 23.19
CA GLU A 515 9.20 -50.10 24.31
C GLU A 515 10.35 -49.19 23.85
N GLU A 516 11.26 -49.70 23.03
CA GLU A 516 12.37 -48.91 22.45
C GLU A 516 11.85 -47.83 21.49
N VAL A 517 10.81 -48.17 20.72
CA VAL A 517 10.18 -47.27 19.76
C VAL A 517 9.49 -46.11 20.50
N PHE A 518 8.69 -46.39 21.53
CA PHE A 518 8.05 -45.35 22.34
C PHE A 518 9.06 -44.49 23.10
N ALA A 519 10.13 -45.09 23.64
CA ALA A 519 11.21 -44.32 24.27
C ALA A 519 11.87 -43.34 23.28
N ARG A 520 12.06 -43.74 22.02
CA ARG A 520 12.60 -42.86 20.97
C ARG A 520 11.63 -41.77 20.56
N ILE A 521 10.34 -42.08 20.44
CA ILE A 521 9.28 -41.09 20.18
C ILE A 521 9.27 -40.05 21.29
N PHE A 522 9.29 -40.47 22.56
CA PHE A 522 9.30 -39.56 23.71
C PHE A 522 10.52 -38.64 23.75
N ARG A 523 11.74 -39.18 23.52
CA ARG A 523 12.94 -38.33 23.40
C ARG A 523 12.81 -37.30 22.27
N THR A 524 12.19 -37.67 21.15
CA THR A 524 11.96 -36.76 20.03
C THR A 524 10.94 -35.68 20.39
N ILE A 525 9.88 -36.03 21.12
CA ILE A 525 8.90 -35.09 21.67
C ILE A 525 9.61 -34.05 22.54
N GLN A 526 10.48 -34.47 23.46
CA GLN A 526 11.23 -33.55 24.33
C GLN A 526 12.06 -32.55 23.52
N ILE A 527 12.78 -33.03 22.49
CA ILE A 527 13.56 -32.16 21.59
C ILE A 527 12.66 -31.14 20.88
N ILE A 528 11.52 -31.59 20.33
CA ILE A 528 10.59 -30.70 19.62
C ILE A 528 10.02 -29.66 20.59
N THR A 529 9.61 -30.07 21.80
CA THR A 529 9.07 -29.14 22.80
C THR A 529 10.09 -28.10 23.25
N GLN A 530 11.37 -28.46 23.35
CA GLN A 530 12.44 -27.51 23.66
C GLN A 530 12.65 -26.51 22.53
N MET A 531 12.67 -26.96 21.28
CA MET A 531 12.75 -26.07 20.10
C MET A 531 11.56 -25.10 20.06
N ILE A 532 10.35 -25.57 20.36
CA ILE A 532 9.15 -24.71 20.42
C ILE A 532 9.30 -23.64 21.50
N LYS A 533 9.75 -24.02 22.70
CA LYS A 533 9.96 -23.08 23.83
C LYS A 533 11.04 -22.03 23.54
N LEU A 534 12.02 -22.35 22.71
CA LEU A 534 13.06 -21.43 22.26
C LEU A 534 12.63 -20.55 21.06
N GLY A 535 11.40 -20.70 20.55
CA GLY A 535 10.90 -19.97 19.38
C GLY A 535 11.42 -20.50 18.04
N GLU A 536 12.12 -21.63 18.02
CA GLU A 536 12.72 -22.25 16.83
C GLU A 536 11.68 -23.02 15.99
N HIS A 537 10.55 -22.38 15.66
CA HIS A 537 9.39 -23.03 15.05
C HIS A 537 9.71 -23.77 13.75
N LYS A 538 10.62 -23.26 12.91
CA LYS A 538 11.02 -23.95 11.65
C LYS A 538 11.76 -25.25 11.92
N MET A 539 12.65 -25.28 12.92
CA MET A 539 13.37 -26.50 13.31
C MET A 539 12.42 -27.51 13.95
N ALA A 540 11.51 -27.03 14.81
CA ALA A 540 10.44 -27.84 15.41
C ALA A 540 9.53 -28.47 14.33
N THR A 541 9.10 -27.71 13.32
CA THR A 541 8.28 -28.22 12.21
C THR A 541 9.03 -29.29 11.42
N ASN A 542 10.30 -29.07 11.09
CA ASN A 542 11.10 -30.05 10.36
C ASN A 542 11.27 -31.34 11.17
N LYS A 543 11.54 -31.22 12.48
CA LYS A 543 11.73 -32.38 13.37
C LYS A 543 10.41 -33.15 13.58
N TYR A 544 9.29 -32.43 13.69
CA TYR A 544 7.96 -33.02 13.75
C TYR A 544 7.63 -33.80 12.46
N LYS A 545 7.88 -33.19 11.30
CA LYS A 545 7.69 -33.83 9.98
C LYS A 545 8.56 -35.08 9.84
N GLU A 546 9.82 -35.00 10.25
CA GLU A 546 10.77 -36.12 10.26
C GLU A 546 10.24 -37.28 11.11
N LEU A 547 9.77 -36.99 12.33
CA LEU A 547 9.18 -38.00 13.23
C LEU A 547 8.00 -38.72 12.56
N VAL A 548 7.02 -37.96 12.03
CA VAL A 548 5.85 -38.54 11.36
C VAL A 548 6.28 -39.40 10.17
N ARG A 549 7.21 -38.89 9.33
CA ARG A 549 7.68 -39.60 8.13
C ARG A 549 8.43 -40.88 8.46
N ILE A 550 9.30 -40.88 9.47
CA ILE A 550 10.03 -42.08 9.91
C ILE A 550 9.04 -43.17 10.35
N LEU A 551 8.02 -42.78 11.13
CA LEU A 551 7.01 -43.73 11.60
C LEU A 551 6.09 -44.19 10.47
N GLN A 552 5.73 -43.31 9.54
CA GLN A 552 4.95 -43.64 8.35
C GLN A 552 5.69 -44.64 7.46
N VAL A 553 6.97 -44.42 7.17
CA VAL A 553 7.78 -45.35 6.35
C VAL A 553 7.91 -46.71 7.05
N LYS A 554 8.14 -46.72 8.37
CA LYS A 554 8.34 -47.98 9.10
C LYS A 554 7.05 -48.78 9.31
N TYR A 555 5.94 -48.09 9.59
CA TYR A 555 4.71 -48.75 10.04
C TYR A 555 3.55 -48.61 9.10
N TYR A 556 3.52 -47.67 8.16
CA TYR A 556 2.35 -47.42 7.30
C TYR A 556 2.56 -47.80 5.83
N ALA A 557 3.77 -47.58 5.29
CA ALA A 557 4.14 -48.02 3.95
C ALA A 557 4.37 -49.54 3.94
N GLY A 558 3.34 -50.27 3.50
CA GLY A 558 3.38 -51.69 3.16
C GLY A 558 3.14 -51.85 1.68
#